data_AF-A0A9D1UCQ4-F1
#
_entry.id   AF-A0A9D1UCQ4-F1
#
_cell.length_a   1.000
_cell.length_b   1.000
_cell.length_c   1.000
_cell.angle_alpha   90.00
_cell.angle_beta   90.00
_cell.angle_gamma   90.00
#
_symmetry.space_group_name_H-M   'P 1'
#
loop_
_entity.id
_entity.type
_entity.pdbx_description
1 polymer ?
#
loop_
_entity_poly.entity_id
_entity_poly.type
_entity_poly.pdbx_seq_one_letter_code
_entity_poly.pdbx_strand_id
1 'polypeptide(L)'
;MDSKLRRMAILISMGAILLISVLVLYANRESFSAGGQETLQDGQTVQDSQTVQSIQGGQDAPQAQSAPGGQIGDDLSAFLEDETFFDREINPVLEAARNQENRLSLMVTSVEKDLRIQIVDMSGELVSGESFYVRLDDSEEYKDLDQDGVIYIGGLSAGEYYVELLPIEGYKVPTNETRVRVKDKVEYLAIEDISLLIKTEDEIDAQAEDSGVQDAIEDADSTEIRKLQTATGNSKVGIDVSKWNGDIDWDKVKNAGVEFAIVRAGYRGSVTGSLVEDPYFETNMKGAAASGIPVGVYFFTQAVNEVEAVEEASAVLNLVREYKIDYPIFIDTESAGGNGRADGLDVETRTLVCEAFCRTIENAGYRAGVYGSRNWYNSYLETARLENYCIWLAEYRSIPIYQGYYQMWQYTSKGRIDGIQGNVDMNVSYLGIDE
;
A
#
# COMPACT_ATOMS: atom_id res chain seq x y z
N MET A 1 16.62 -1.03 32.68
CA MET A 1 17.16 -2.39 32.47
C MET A 1 18.67 -2.31 32.37
N ASP A 2 19.39 -3.12 33.17
CA ASP A 2 20.85 -3.13 33.28
C ASP A 2 21.51 -3.51 31.93
N SER A 3 22.56 -2.79 31.52
CA SER A 3 23.22 -2.95 30.22
C SER A 3 23.86 -4.33 30.03
N LYS A 4 24.18 -5.00 31.14
CA LYS A 4 24.67 -6.38 31.15
C LYS A 4 23.60 -7.40 30.77
N LEU A 5 22.35 -7.17 31.20
CA LEU A 5 21.21 -8.04 30.85
C LEU A 5 20.87 -7.97 29.35
N ARG A 6 20.96 -6.78 28.74
CA ARG A 6 20.77 -6.62 27.28
C ARG A 6 21.86 -7.32 26.46
N ARG A 7 23.13 -7.20 26.85
CA ARG A 7 24.24 -7.90 26.16
C ARG A 7 24.15 -9.42 26.31
N MET A 8 23.71 -9.90 27.46
CA MET A 8 23.51 -11.33 27.69
C MET A 8 22.33 -11.88 26.87
N ALA A 9 21.23 -11.13 26.73
CA ALA A 9 20.11 -11.51 25.89
C ALA A 9 20.49 -11.61 24.40
N ILE A 10 21.29 -10.68 23.89
CA ILE A 10 21.78 -10.69 22.50
C ILE A 10 22.72 -11.88 22.25
N LEU A 11 23.60 -12.22 23.20
CA LEU A 11 24.47 -13.38 23.05
C LEU A 11 23.70 -14.71 23.09
N ILE A 12 22.63 -14.78 23.89
CA ILE A 12 21.74 -15.96 23.94
C ILE A 12 20.96 -16.10 22.62
N SER A 13 20.45 -14.99 22.05
CA SER A 13 19.74 -15.04 20.77
C SER A 13 20.64 -15.43 19.60
N MET A 14 21.88 -14.90 19.55
CA MET A 14 22.86 -15.30 18.53
C MET A 14 23.24 -16.78 18.66
N GLY A 15 23.38 -17.29 19.90
CA GLY A 15 23.63 -18.71 20.14
C GLY A 15 22.48 -19.61 19.68
N ALA A 16 21.23 -19.19 19.89
CA ALA A 16 20.06 -19.93 19.43
C ALA A 16 19.96 -19.99 17.90
N ILE A 17 20.23 -18.87 17.21
CA ILE A 17 20.23 -18.81 15.75
C ILE A 17 21.30 -19.75 15.18
N LEU A 18 22.53 -19.72 15.73
CA LEU A 18 23.61 -20.59 15.27
C LEU A 18 23.30 -22.07 15.49
N LEU A 19 22.63 -22.42 16.60
CA LEU A 19 22.21 -23.79 16.89
C LEU A 19 21.15 -24.28 15.88
N ILE A 20 20.20 -23.42 15.51
CA ILE A 20 19.17 -23.71 14.51
C ILE A 20 19.81 -23.91 13.13
N SER A 21 20.76 -23.05 12.73
CA SER A 21 21.47 -23.20 11.46
C SER A 21 22.26 -24.52 11.38
N VAL A 22 22.90 -24.93 12.48
CA VAL A 22 23.61 -26.23 12.53
C VAL A 22 22.64 -27.41 12.48
N LEU A 23 21.47 -27.31 13.11
CA LEU A 23 20.42 -28.34 13.04
C LEU A 23 19.85 -28.48 11.62
N VAL A 24 19.62 -27.37 10.92
CA VAL A 24 19.15 -27.37 9.52
C VAL A 24 20.20 -27.99 8.60
N LEU A 25 21.48 -27.65 8.77
CA LEU A 25 22.58 -28.25 8.01
C LEU A 25 22.75 -29.74 8.29
N TYR A 26 22.53 -30.18 9.54
CA TYR A 26 22.57 -31.60 9.89
C TYR A 26 21.38 -32.37 9.31
N ALA A 27 20.17 -31.81 9.37
CA ALA A 27 18.96 -32.42 8.80
C ALA A 27 19.04 -32.54 7.27
N ASN A 28 19.67 -31.59 6.59
CA ASN A 28 19.86 -31.62 5.12
C ASN A 28 21.07 -32.44 4.66
N ARG A 29 21.81 -33.09 5.57
CA ARG A 29 23.01 -33.87 5.21
C ARG A 29 22.67 -35.19 4.50
N GLU A 30 21.49 -35.77 4.72
CA GLU A 30 21.10 -37.03 4.05
C GLU A 30 20.59 -36.83 2.61
N SER A 31 20.19 -35.61 2.24
CA SER A 31 19.75 -35.29 0.87
C SER A 31 20.91 -35.11 -0.13
N PHE A 32 22.16 -35.09 0.34
CA PHE A 32 23.36 -34.87 -0.49
C PHE A 32 24.24 -36.12 -0.68
N SER A 33 23.88 -37.30 -0.14
CA SER A 33 24.70 -38.52 -0.25
C SER A 33 24.09 -39.67 -1.07
N ALA A 34 22.89 -39.52 -1.63
CA ALA A 34 22.27 -40.56 -2.46
C ALA A 34 22.46 -40.29 -3.96
N GLY A 35 23.70 -40.43 -4.44
CA GLY A 35 23.96 -40.76 -5.83
C GLY A 35 23.99 -42.29 -5.98
N GLY A 36 23.07 -42.88 -6.74
CA GLY A 36 23.18 -44.29 -7.11
C GLY A 36 21.92 -44.99 -7.60
N GLN A 37 21.90 -45.21 -8.93
CA GLN A 37 21.34 -46.37 -9.64
C GLN A 37 19.82 -46.64 -9.58
N GLU A 38 19.15 -46.40 -10.72
CA GLU A 38 18.04 -47.26 -11.15
C GLU A 38 18.45 -48.08 -12.38
N THR A 39 18.37 -49.39 -12.18
CA THR A 39 18.55 -50.48 -13.15
C THR A 39 17.33 -50.64 -14.07
N LEU A 40 17.59 -50.83 -15.37
CA LEU A 40 16.62 -51.29 -16.37
C LEU A 40 16.76 -52.80 -16.62
N GLN A 41 15.65 -53.52 -16.55
CA GLN A 41 15.32 -54.81 -17.19
C GLN A 41 13.80 -54.76 -17.43
N ASP A 42 13.19 -55.10 -18.56
CA ASP A 42 13.51 -56.08 -19.58
C ASP A 42 12.69 -55.81 -20.87
N GLY A 43 13.22 -56.24 -22.02
CA GLY A 43 12.50 -56.69 -23.22
C GLY A 43 11.60 -55.76 -24.04
N GLN A 44 12.07 -55.28 -25.21
CA GLN A 44 11.73 -55.86 -26.52
C GLN A 44 12.31 -55.04 -27.69
N THR A 45 12.79 -55.79 -28.67
CA THR A 45 13.35 -55.44 -29.99
C THR A 45 12.43 -54.58 -30.86
N VAL A 46 13.01 -53.68 -31.68
CA VAL A 46 13.00 -53.73 -33.17
C VAL A 46 13.83 -52.56 -33.75
N GLN A 47 14.58 -52.89 -34.80
CA GLN A 47 15.34 -52.01 -35.70
C GLN A 47 14.49 -50.88 -36.29
N ASP A 48 15.03 -49.68 -36.50
CA ASP A 48 15.44 -49.29 -37.87
C ASP A 48 16.29 -48.01 -37.90
N SER A 49 16.95 -47.88 -39.04
CA SER A 49 18.03 -47.00 -39.44
C SER A 49 17.55 -45.60 -39.86
N GLN A 50 18.40 -44.57 -39.72
CA GLN A 50 18.72 -43.54 -40.73
C GLN A 50 19.62 -42.44 -40.10
N THR A 51 20.94 -42.44 -40.27
CA THR A 51 21.76 -41.79 -41.31
C THR A 51 21.62 -40.25 -41.46
N VAL A 52 22.61 -39.53 -40.90
CA VAL A 52 23.47 -38.48 -41.50
C VAL A 52 22.82 -37.22 -42.12
N GLN A 53 23.21 -36.03 -41.65
CA GLN A 53 23.99 -35.06 -42.46
C GLN A 53 24.56 -33.89 -41.66
N SER A 54 25.88 -33.73 -41.82
CA SER A 54 26.75 -32.62 -41.47
C SER A 54 26.70 -31.50 -42.53
N ILE A 55 26.94 -30.25 -42.13
CA ILE A 55 27.59 -29.25 -43.00
C ILE A 55 28.67 -28.50 -42.21
N GLN A 56 29.88 -28.52 -42.79
CA GLN A 56 31.12 -27.84 -42.40
C GLN A 56 31.27 -26.47 -43.10
N GLY A 57 32.13 -25.63 -42.52
CA GLY A 57 32.99 -24.65 -43.22
C GLY A 57 33.13 -23.36 -42.42
N GLY A 58 34.30 -22.77 -42.14
CA GLY A 58 35.72 -23.04 -42.40
C GLY A 58 36.52 -22.03 -41.53
N GLN A 59 37.51 -22.48 -40.77
CA GLN A 59 38.96 -22.21 -40.94
C GLN A 59 39.38 -20.73 -41.10
N ASP A 60 40.07 -20.20 -40.09
CA ASP A 60 41.45 -19.70 -40.24
C ASP A 60 42.16 -19.64 -38.87
N ALA A 61 43.27 -20.38 -38.74
CA ALA A 61 44.28 -20.20 -37.69
C ALA A 61 45.65 -20.54 -38.30
N PRO A 62 46.73 -19.78 -38.05
CA PRO A 62 48.05 -20.13 -38.54
C PRO A 62 48.77 -21.17 -37.67
N GLN A 63 49.55 -21.98 -38.36
CA GLN A 63 50.32 -23.13 -37.90
C GLN A 63 51.47 -22.82 -36.92
N ALA A 64 51.75 -23.76 -36.02
CA ALA A 64 53.08 -23.98 -35.47
C ALA A 64 53.44 -25.47 -35.53
N GLN A 65 54.62 -25.74 -36.11
CA GLN A 65 55.19 -27.05 -36.38
C GLN A 65 55.78 -27.70 -35.12
N SER A 66 55.68 -29.02 -35.07
CA SER A 66 56.22 -29.94 -34.07
C SER A 66 57.72 -30.22 -34.21
N ALA A 67 58.42 -30.33 -33.08
CA ALA A 67 59.69 -31.06 -32.91
C ALA A 67 59.68 -31.84 -31.57
N PRO A 68 60.50 -32.90 -31.40
CA PRO A 68 60.05 -34.13 -30.75
C PRO A 68 60.60 -34.36 -29.34
N GLY A 69 59.77 -34.95 -28.48
CA GLY A 69 60.18 -35.55 -27.21
C GLY A 69 59.93 -34.66 -25.99
N GLY A 70 59.01 -35.11 -25.13
CA GLY A 70 58.68 -34.48 -23.85
C GLY A 70 57.17 -34.21 -23.76
N GLN A 71 56.54 -34.68 -22.69
CA GLN A 71 55.15 -34.37 -22.37
C GLN A 71 54.88 -32.86 -22.50
N ILE A 72 53.93 -32.49 -23.35
CA ILE A 72 53.32 -31.15 -23.31
C ILE A 72 52.10 -31.29 -22.40
N GLY A 73 52.21 -30.78 -21.17
CA GLY A 73 51.12 -30.83 -20.19
C GLY A 73 51.54 -30.74 -18.72
N ASP A 74 52.73 -30.22 -18.41
CA ASP A 74 53.22 -30.11 -17.02
C ASP A 74 53.27 -28.66 -16.49
N ASP A 75 52.77 -27.70 -17.25
CA ASP A 75 52.66 -26.32 -16.78
C ASP A 75 51.20 -25.97 -16.43
N LEU A 76 50.83 -26.28 -15.18
CA LEU A 76 49.54 -25.89 -14.58
C LEU A 76 49.38 -24.37 -14.45
N SER A 77 50.45 -23.60 -14.70
CA SER A 77 50.47 -22.13 -14.62
C SER A 77 50.11 -21.47 -15.96
N ALA A 78 50.17 -22.21 -17.08
CA ALA A 78 49.88 -21.66 -18.41
C ALA A 78 48.43 -21.16 -18.56
N PHE A 79 47.49 -21.65 -17.74
CA PHE A 79 46.11 -21.12 -17.70
C PHE A 79 46.04 -19.73 -17.04
N LEU A 80 46.96 -19.38 -16.14
CA LEU A 80 47.00 -18.07 -15.48
C LEU A 80 47.57 -16.97 -16.38
N GLU A 81 48.22 -17.34 -17.49
CA GLU A 81 48.79 -16.42 -18.47
C GLU A 81 47.87 -16.18 -19.68
N ASP A 82 46.72 -16.87 -19.75
CA ASP A 82 45.69 -16.61 -20.74
C ASP A 82 44.85 -15.40 -20.31
N GLU A 83 45.20 -14.22 -20.84
CA GLU A 83 44.49 -12.96 -20.58
C GLU A 83 43.01 -12.98 -21.00
N THR A 84 42.58 -13.96 -21.80
CA THR A 84 41.17 -14.12 -22.21
C THR A 84 40.39 -15.11 -21.36
N PHE A 85 41.04 -15.87 -20.47
CA PHE A 85 40.38 -16.89 -19.65
C PHE A 85 39.54 -16.28 -18.52
N PHE A 86 39.93 -15.10 -18.02
CA PHE A 86 39.17 -14.35 -17.01
C PHE A 86 38.26 -13.27 -17.61
N ASP A 87 38.16 -13.17 -18.93
CA ASP A 87 37.09 -12.39 -19.52
C ASP A 87 35.78 -13.04 -19.08
N ARG A 88 34.98 -12.29 -18.31
CA ARG A 88 33.61 -12.68 -18.02
C ARG A 88 32.94 -12.90 -19.36
N GLU A 89 32.61 -14.14 -19.70
CA GLU A 89 31.59 -14.38 -20.71
C GLU A 89 30.35 -13.61 -20.26
N ILE A 90 30.10 -12.48 -20.94
CA ILE A 90 28.90 -11.69 -20.76
C ILE A 90 27.78 -12.61 -21.22
N ASN A 91 27.13 -13.28 -20.29
CA ASN A 91 25.97 -14.09 -20.60
C ASN A 91 24.88 -13.12 -21.09
N PRO A 92 24.54 -13.11 -22.40
CA PRO A 92 23.65 -12.10 -22.96
C PRO A 92 22.25 -12.19 -22.36
N VAL A 93 21.89 -13.34 -21.78
CA VAL A 93 20.62 -13.58 -21.10
C VAL A 93 20.59 -12.94 -19.72
N LEU A 94 21.71 -12.96 -18.97
CA LEU A 94 21.82 -12.29 -17.67
C LEU A 94 21.92 -10.77 -17.82
N GLU A 95 22.61 -10.28 -18.87
CA GLU A 95 22.56 -8.86 -19.21
C GLU A 95 21.19 -8.45 -19.75
N ALA A 96 20.49 -9.29 -20.53
CA ALA A 96 19.13 -9.01 -20.99
C ALA A 96 18.11 -8.95 -19.82
N ALA A 97 18.29 -9.80 -18.81
CA ALA A 97 17.48 -9.79 -17.59
C ALA A 97 17.76 -8.55 -16.70
N ARG A 98 19.03 -8.22 -16.44
CA ARG A 98 19.41 -6.93 -15.82
C ARG A 98 18.95 -5.71 -16.65
N ASN A 99 18.95 -5.82 -17.97
CA ASN A 99 18.46 -4.80 -18.89
C ASN A 99 16.93 -4.61 -18.83
N GLN A 100 16.19 -5.56 -18.24
CA GLN A 100 14.76 -5.42 -17.95
C GLN A 100 14.52 -4.89 -16.54
N GLU A 101 15.26 -5.35 -15.53
CA GLU A 101 15.13 -4.89 -14.14
C GLU A 101 15.46 -3.39 -13.96
N ASN A 102 16.42 -2.86 -14.73
CA ASN A 102 16.86 -1.47 -14.56
C ASN A 102 16.10 -0.46 -15.45
N ARG A 103 14.91 -0.82 -15.97
CA ARG A 103 14.08 0.12 -16.74
C ARG A 103 13.18 0.91 -15.81
N LEU A 104 13.16 2.22 -16.02
CA LEU A 104 12.33 3.14 -15.27
C LEU A 104 11.16 3.63 -16.12
N SER A 105 10.07 3.98 -15.46
CA SER A 105 8.92 4.69 -16.01
C SER A 105 8.61 5.90 -15.14
N LEU A 106 7.95 6.89 -15.74
CA LEU A 106 7.39 8.02 -15.02
C LEU A 106 5.90 7.82 -14.85
N MET A 107 5.42 8.05 -13.63
CA MET A 107 4.01 8.33 -13.36
C MET A 107 3.89 9.77 -12.91
N VAL A 108 3.12 10.57 -13.65
CA VAL A 108 2.96 11.99 -13.38
C VAL A 108 1.49 12.26 -13.10
N THR A 109 1.20 12.73 -11.89
CA THR A 109 -0.13 13.20 -11.51
C THR A 109 -0.08 14.71 -11.31
N SER A 110 -1.13 15.41 -11.74
CA SER A 110 -1.32 16.83 -11.46
C SER A 110 -2.54 17.01 -10.58
N VAL A 111 -2.38 17.81 -9.54
CA VAL A 111 -3.52 18.31 -8.77
C VAL A 111 -3.28 19.78 -8.45
N GLU A 112 -4.24 20.63 -8.83
CA GLU A 112 -4.10 22.09 -8.84
C GLU A 112 -2.89 22.58 -9.67
N LYS A 113 -2.00 23.33 -9.04
CA LYS A 113 -0.77 23.93 -9.57
C LYS A 113 0.45 23.05 -9.34
N ASP A 114 0.24 21.84 -8.84
CA ASP A 114 1.32 20.99 -8.39
C ASP A 114 1.36 19.71 -9.25
N LEU A 115 2.58 19.20 -9.44
CA LEU A 115 2.86 17.91 -10.03
C LEU A 115 3.50 17.02 -8.98
N ARG A 116 3.04 15.79 -8.91
CA ARG A 116 3.71 14.69 -8.23
C ARG A 116 4.21 13.73 -9.29
N ILE A 117 5.53 13.55 -9.32
CA ILE A 117 6.23 12.73 -10.30
C ILE A 117 6.85 11.57 -9.56
N GLN A 118 6.54 10.35 -9.99
CA GLN A 118 7.10 9.13 -9.42
C GLN A 118 7.95 8.41 -10.45
N ILE A 119 9.10 7.94 -9.98
CA ILE A 119 10.01 7.11 -10.73
C ILE A 119 9.76 5.66 -10.29
N VAL A 120 9.20 4.86 -11.18
CA VAL A 120 8.84 3.47 -10.91
C VAL A 120 9.60 2.51 -11.80
N ASP A 121 9.80 1.28 -11.33
CA ASP A 121 10.37 0.19 -12.12
C ASP A 121 9.34 -0.43 -13.08
N MET A 122 9.67 -1.56 -13.71
CA MET A 122 8.70 -2.26 -14.59
C MET A 122 7.55 -2.95 -13.82
N SER A 123 7.71 -3.17 -12.52
CA SER A 123 6.67 -3.68 -11.62
C SER A 123 5.65 -2.59 -11.28
N GLY A 124 6.04 -1.31 -11.41
CA GLY A 124 5.31 -0.18 -10.89
C GLY A 124 5.74 0.21 -9.47
N GLU A 125 6.78 -0.42 -8.91
CA GLU A 125 7.31 -0.10 -7.58
C GLU A 125 8.21 1.14 -7.63
N LEU A 126 8.16 1.97 -6.59
CA LEU A 126 9.01 3.16 -6.46
C LEU A 126 10.48 2.78 -6.37
N VAL A 127 11.30 3.40 -7.22
CA VAL A 127 12.75 3.24 -7.16
C VAL A 127 13.32 4.31 -6.24
N SER A 128 13.90 3.89 -5.12
CA SER A 128 14.46 4.75 -4.07
C SER A 128 15.95 4.45 -3.85
N GLY A 129 16.62 5.29 -3.05
CA GLY A 129 18.05 5.20 -2.74
C GLY A 129 18.98 5.89 -3.73
N GLU A 130 18.42 6.53 -4.76
CA GLU A 130 19.13 7.30 -5.77
C GLU A 130 18.50 8.67 -5.96
N SER A 131 19.28 9.68 -6.33
CA SER A 131 18.74 11.01 -6.65
C SER A 131 18.37 11.12 -8.13
N PHE A 132 17.08 11.09 -8.41
CA PHE A 132 16.55 11.33 -9.75
C PHE A 132 16.43 12.82 -10.08
N TYR A 133 16.48 13.13 -11.37
CA TYR A 133 16.29 14.48 -11.88
C TYR A 133 15.26 14.45 -13.01
N VAL A 134 14.31 15.37 -12.96
CA VAL A 134 13.28 15.52 -13.99
C VAL A 134 13.32 16.93 -14.56
N ARG A 135 13.07 17.06 -15.86
CA ARG A 135 12.99 18.33 -16.55
C ARG A 135 11.55 18.61 -16.97
N LEU A 136 11.13 19.86 -16.83
CA LEU A 136 9.78 20.32 -17.17
C LEU A 136 9.86 21.33 -18.34
N ASP A 137 9.18 21.06 -19.46
CA ASP A 137 9.05 21.96 -20.64
C ASP A 137 10.37 22.61 -21.11
N ASP A 138 11.46 21.84 -21.21
CA ASP A 138 12.80 22.34 -21.59
C ASP A 138 13.38 23.44 -20.68
N SER A 139 12.83 23.63 -19.48
CA SER A 139 13.15 24.74 -18.60
C SER A 139 13.96 24.30 -17.38
N GLU A 140 13.29 24.16 -16.23
CA GLU A 140 13.88 23.88 -14.94
C GLU A 140 14.02 22.37 -14.69
N GLU A 141 15.13 22.01 -14.04
CA GLU A 141 15.40 20.67 -13.55
C GLU A 141 15.03 20.60 -12.07
N TYR A 142 14.22 19.60 -11.72
CA TYR A 142 13.81 19.29 -10.35
C TYR A 142 14.50 18.02 -9.91
N LYS A 143 14.85 17.96 -8.62
CA LYS A 143 15.65 16.89 -8.06
C LYS A 143 14.90 16.20 -6.93
N ASP A 144 14.97 14.87 -6.93
CA ASP A 144 14.63 14.04 -5.78
C ASP A 144 15.71 14.20 -4.68
N LEU A 145 15.35 14.92 -3.62
CA LEU A 145 16.27 15.35 -2.56
C LEU A 145 16.39 14.31 -1.43
N ASP A 146 15.31 13.60 -1.16
CA ASP A 146 15.17 12.57 -0.12
C ASP A 146 15.39 11.15 -0.65
N GLN A 147 15.57 11.00 -1.97
CA GLN A 147 15.89 9.75 -2.64
C GLN A 147 14.80 8.70 -2.45
N ASP A 148 13.55 9.13 -2.40
CA ASP A 148 12.39 8.26 -2.21
C ASP A 148 11.73 7.84 -3.53
N GLY A 149 12.24 8.35 -4.67
CA GLY A 149 11.67 8.11 -6.00
C GLY A 149 10.50 9.02 -6.34
N VAL A 150 10.24 10.07 -5.55
CA VAL A 150 9.13 11.01 -5.73
C VAL A 150 9.65 12.44 -5.84
N ILE A 151 9.13 13.20 -6.79
CA ILE A 151 9.45 14.61 -6.98
C ILE A 151 8.16 15.42 -6.98
N TYR A 152 8.10 16.41 -6.10
CA TYR A 152 7.00 17.38 -6.02
C TYR A 152 7.42 18.70 -6.66
N ILE A 153 6.64 19.16 -7.65
CA ILE A 153 6.82 20.46 -8.29
C ILE A 153 5.58 21.28 -8.01
N GLY A 154 5.72 22.36 -7.25
CA GLY A 154 4.58 23.19 -6.86
C GLY A 154 4.50 24.55 -7.56
N GLY A 155 3.32 25.16 -7.54
CA GLY A 155 3.12 26.56 -7.94
C GLY A 155 3.16 26.83 -9.45
N LEU A 156 2.91 25.81 -10.27
CA LEU A 156 2.81 25.93 -11.73
C LEU A 156 1.56 26.69 -12.16
N SER A 157 1.62 27.32 -13.32
CA SER A 157 0.43 27.94 -13.94
C SER A 157 -0.39 26.86 -14.63
N ALA A 158 -1.70 27.06 -14.80
CA ALA A 158 -2.47 26.12 -15.63
C ALA A 158 -1.92 26.05 -17.06
N GLY A 159 -1.75 24.84 -17.57
CA GLY A 159 -1.07 24.60 -18.83
C GLY A 159 -0.87 23.12 -19.13
N GLU A 160 -0.44 22.84 -20.35
CA GLU A 160 0.10 21.52 -20.70
C GLU A 160 1.60 21.59 -20.44
N TYR A 161 2.10 20.57 -19.74
CA TYR A 161 3.50 20.40 -19.38
C TYR A 161 4.01 19.05 -19.87
N TYR A 162 5.30 18.98 -20.14
CA TYR A 162 6.02 17.80 -20.58
C TYR A 162 7.14 17.51 -19.58
N VAL A 163 7.07 16.32 -18.98
CA VAL A 163 8.01 15.85 -17.97
C VAL A 163 8.96 14.83 -18.59
N GLU A 164 10.25 15.07 -18.47
CA GLU A 164 11.32 14.18 -18.92
C GLU A 164 12.15 13.71 -17.74
N LEU A 165 12.40 12.39 -17.63
CA LEU A 165 13.35 11.84 -16.66
C LEU A 165 14.76 11.91 -17.25
N LEU A 166 15.67 12.62 -16.58
CA LEU A 166 17.04 12.74 -17.06
C LEU A 166 17.80 11.42 -16.93
N PRO A 167 18.76 11.13 -17.84
CA PRO A 167 19.55 9.91 -17.77
C PRO A 167 20.30 9.78 -16.44
N ILE A 168 20.25 8.58 -15.86
CA ILE A 168 20.95 8.22 -14.62
C ILE A 168 21.75 6.94 -14.85
N GLU A 169 22.96 6.90 -14.29
CA GLU A 169 23.87 5.76 -14.45
C GLU A 169 23.24 4.48 -13.87
N GLY A 170 23.37 3.37 -14.59
CA GLY A 170 22.82 2.08 -14.17
C GLY A 170 21.36 1.85 -14.54
N TYR A 171 20.61 2.88 -14.99
CA TYR A 171 19.20 2.73 -15.38
C TYR A 171 18.94 3.08 -16.85
N LYS A 172 17.85 2.54 -17.38
CA LYS A 172 17.27 2.90 -18.67
C LYS A 172 16.02 3.73 -18.44
N VAL A 173 16.13 5.03 -18.70
CA VAL A 173 15.02 5.98 -18.58
C VAL A 173 14.15 6.02 -19.84
N PRO A 174 12.87 6.44 -19.75
CA PRO A 174 12.03 6.66 -20.91
C PRO A 174 12.63 7.69 -21.86
N THR A 175 12.56 7.46 -23.17
CA THR A 175 13.08 8.40 -24.19
C THR A 175 12.04 9.44 -24.62
N ASN A 176 10.78 9.28 -24.21
CA ASN A 176 9.69 10.18 -24.55
C ASN A 176 9.26 10.95 -23.31
N GLU A 177 8.92 12.21 -23.51
CA GLU A 177 8.32 13.05 -22.48
C GLU A 177 6.92 12.55 -22.10
N THR A 178 6.59 12.67 -20.82
CA THR A 178 5.25 12.40 -20.29
C THR A 178 4.46 13.71 -20.28
N ARG A 179 3.37 13.77 -21.05
CA ARG A 179 2.50 14.95 -21.10
C ARG A 179 1.52 14.93 -19.91
N VAL A 180 1.44 16.03 -19.19
CA VAL A 180 0.51 16.27 -18.09
C VAL A 180 -0.15 17.63 -18.22
N ARG A 181 -1.41 17.76 -17.80
CA ARG A 181 -2.13 19.04 -17.79
C ARG A 181 -2.33 19.54 -16.37
N VAL A 182 -1.73 20.68 -16.05
CA VAL A 182 -1.92 21.43 -14.81
C VAL A 182 -3.14 22.34 -14.97
N LYS A 183 -4.00 22.42 -13.94
CA LYS A 183 -5.26 23.17 -13.99
C LYS A 183 -5.31 24.21 -12.88
N ASP A 184 -5.97 25.36 -13.14
CA ASP A 184 -6.01 26.49 -12.19
C ASP A 184 -6.82 26.20 -10.91
N LYS A 185 -7.52 25.07 -10.85
CA LYS A 185 -8.36 24.64 -9.73
C LYS A 185 -8.20 23.13 -9.54
N VAL A 186 -8.27 22.69 -8.29
CA VAL A 186 -8.45 21.27 -7.97
C VAL A 186 -9.71 20.76 -8.66
N GLU A 187 -9.55 19.75 -9.51
CA GLU A 187 -10.69 18.96 -9.95
C GLU A 187 -10.93 17.87 -8.91
N TYR A 188 -12.09 17.93 -8.27
CA TYR A 188 -12.55 16.90 -7.35
C TYR A 188 -13.10 15.71 -8.15
N LEU A 189 -12.24 15.08 -8.96
CA LEU A 189 -12.54 13.92 -9.79
C LEU A 189 -11.60 12.78 -9.42
N ALA A 190 -12.09 11.54 -9.54
CA ALA A 190 -11.30 10.36 -9.25
C ALA A 190 -10.10 10.24 -10.23
N ILE A 191 -8.94 9.87 -9.69
CA ILE A 191 -7.72 9.60 -10.45
C ILE A 191 -7.80 8.16 -10.99
N GLU A 192 -7.72 7.96 -12.31
CA GLU A 192 -7.93 6.65 -12.95
C GLU A 192 -6.89 5.59 -12.55
N ASP A 193 -5.61 5.98 -12.37
CA ASP A 193 -4.50 5.06 -12.09
C ASP A 193 -4.08 5.04 -10.60
N ILE A 194 -4.95 5.50 -9.70
CA ILE A 194 -4.67 5.58 -8.25
C ILE A 194 -4.27 4.23 -7.63
N SER A 195 -4.70 3.12 -8.25
CA SER A 195 -4.37 1.76 -7.79
C SER A 195 -2.88 1.48 -7.68
N LEU A 196 -2.04 2.17 -8.46
CA LEU A 196 -0.57 2.04 -8.41
C LEU A 196 0.05 2.74 -7.19
N LEU A 197 -0.75 3.52 -6.45
CA LEU A 197 -0.31 4.25 -5.24
C LEU A 197 -0.79 3.60 -3.95
N ILE A 198 -1.74 2.66 -4.05
CA ILE A 198 -2.28 1.94 -2.91
C ILE A 198 -1.28 0.84 -2.55
N LYS A 199 -0.76 0.92 -1.33
CA LYS A 199 0.13 -0.09 -0.75
C LYS A 199 -0.64 -1.03 0.17
N THR A 200 -0.03 -2.16 0.44
CA THR A 200 -0.40 -3.09 1.51
C THR A 200 0.45 -2.84 2.75
N GLU A 201 -0.01 -3.33 3.91
CA GLU A 201 0.78 -3.22 5.16
C GLU A 201 2.11 -4.00 5.12
N ASP A 202 2.28 -4.94 4.19
CA ASP A 202 3.54 -5.67 4.00
C ASP A 202 4.62 -4.82 3.29
N GLU A 203 4.23 -3.71 2.66
CA GLU A 203 5.11 -2.81 1.89
C GLU A 203 5.58 -1.59 2.71
N ILE A 204 5.13 -1.45 3.95
CA ILE A 204 5.41 -0.30 4.82
C ILE A 204 5.66 -0.70 6.28
N ASP A 205 6.14 0.24 7.11
CA ASP A 205 6.13 0.07 8.57
C ASP A 205 4.74 0.41 9.13
N ALA A 206 3.82 -0.57 9.08
CA ALA A 206 2.43 -0.38 9.51
C ALA A 206 2.30 0.13 10.95
N GLN A 207 3.22 -0.22 11.85
CA GLN A 207 3.18 0.24 13.25
C GLN A 207 3.54 1.73 13.38
N ALA A 208 4.42 2.23 12.52
CA ALA A 208 4.75 3.65 12.47
C ALA A 208 3.65 4.47 11.78
N GLU A 209 3.00 3.89 10.76
CA GLU A 209 2.05 4.60 9.91
C GLU A 209 0.62 4.62 10.44
N ASP A 210 0.16 3.55 11.11
CA ASP A 210 -1.18 3.43 11.71
C ASP A 210 -1.07 3.37 13.24
N SER A 211 -1.22 4.54 13.88
CA SER A 211 -1.03 4.69 15.33
C SER A 211 -2.11 4.00 16.18
N GLY A 212 -3.28 3.69 15.61
CA GLY A 212 -4.41 3.08 16.32
C GLY A 212 -4.93 3.90 17.51
N VAL A 213 -4.70 5.22 17.51
CA VAL A 213 -5.13 6.12 18.59
C VAL A 213 -6.63 6.37 18.50
N GLN A 214 -7.34 6.18 19.62
CA GLN A 214 -8.78 6.49 19.75
C GLN A 214 -8.97 7.76 20.59
N ASP A 215 -8.85 8.93 19.97
CA ASP A 215 -8.88 10.22 20.68
C ASP A 215 -10.30 10.60 21.17
N ALA A 216 -11.36 10.08 20.55
CA ALA A 216 -12.75 10.25 20.99
C ALA A 216 -13.02 9.76 22.43
N ILE A 217 -12.12 8.94 23.01
CA ILE A 217 -12.19 8.55 24.44
C ILE A 217 -12.15 9.77 25.37
N GLU A 218 -11.51 10.87 24.96
CA GLU A 218 -11.45 12.10 25.75
C GLU A 218 -12.83 12.76 25.94
N ASP A 219 -13.76 12.54 25.01
CA ASP A 219 -15.14 13.03 25.09
C ASP A 219 -16.09 12.10 25.88
N ALA A 220 -15.58 10.98 26.43
CA ALA A 220 -16.39 10.04 27.20
C ALA A 220 -16.72 10.56 28.62
N ASP A 221 -17.98 10.41 29.05
CA ASP A 221 -18.44 10.82 30.40
C ASP A 221 -18.61 9.65 31.38
N SER A 222 -18.10 8.47 31.02
CA SER A 222 -18.32 7.19 31.73
C SER A 222 -19.76 6.67 31.75
N THR A 223 -20.71 7.32 31.05
CA THR A 223 -22.10 6.85 30.89
C THR A 223 -22.34 6.09 29.59
N GLU A 224 -21.29 5.84 28.81
CA GLU A 224 -21.35 5.15 27.52
C GLU A 224 -22.15 3.84 27.57
N ILE A 225 -22.98 3.63 26.56
CA ILE A 225 -23.78 2.43 26.40
C ILE A 225 -22.90 1.38 25.72
N ARG A 226 -22.57 0.28 26.41
CA ARG A 226 -21.68 -0.77 25.88
C ARG A 226 -22.39 -1.95 25.21
N LYS A 227 -23.71 -1.83 25.03
CA LYS A 227 -24.54 -2.86 24.41
C LYS A 227 -25.11 -2.30 23.13
N LEU A 228 -25.34 -3.18 22.16
CA LEU A 228 -26.08 -2.82 20.96
C LEU A 228 -27.44 -2.27 21.36
N GLN A 229 -27.73 -1.05 20.92
CA GLN A 229 -29.02 -0.43 21.15
C GLN A 229 -30.13 -1.17 20.38
N THR A 230 -31.38 -0.98 20.79
CA THR A 230 -32.52 -1.47 20.01
C THR A 230 -32.93 -0.40 19.02
N ALA A 231 -32.94 -0.77 17.74
CA ALA A 231 -33.45 0.07 16.67
C ALA A 231 -34.89 0.55 16.95
N THR A 232 -35.18 1.78 16.54
CA THR A 232 -36.54 2.33 16.55
C THR A 232 -37.01 2.48 15.10
N GLY A 233 -38.29 2.80 14.87
CA GLY A 233 -38.82 2.92 13.51
C GLY A 233 -38.05 3.88 12.59
N ASN A 234 -37.25 4.80 13.15
CA ASN A 234 -36.49 5.81 12.42
C ASN A 234 -34.97 5.68 12.60
N SER A 235 -34.47 4.56 13.15
CA SER A 235 -33.03 4.40 13.40
C SER A 235 -32.58 2.97 13.16
N LYS A 236 -31.39 2.80 12.62
CA LYS A 236 -30.71 1.51 12.47
C LYS A 236 -29.53 1.43 13.43
N VAL A 237 -29.19 0.23 13.89
CA VAL A 237 -28.02 0.00 14.74
C VAL A 237 -26.95 -0.78 14.01
N GLY A 238 -25.70 -0.37 14.16
CA GLY A 238 -24.60 -0.93 13.39
C GLY A 238 -23.29 -0.89 14.13
N ILE A 239 -22.25 -1.34 13.43
CA ILE A 239 -20.86 -1.35 13.90
C ILE A 239 -19.98 -0.67 12.87
N ASP A 240 -18.80 -0.24 13.29
CA ASP A 240 -17.70 0.07 12.38
C ASP A 240 -16.51 -0.84 12.70
N VAL A 241 -15.82 -1.29 11.66
CA VAL A 241 -14.81 -2.36 11.75
C VAL A 241 -13.60 -2.13 10.86
N SER A 242 -12.46 -2.66 11.29
CA SER A 242 -11.16 -2.56 10.63
C SER A 242 -10.28 -3.77 10.96
N LYS A 243 -8.99 -3.73 10.60
CA LYS A 243 -7.99 -4.70 11.06
C LYS A 243 -7.95 -4.90 12.57
N TRP A 244 -8.33 -3.89 13.35
CA TRP A 244 -8.29 -3.93 14.81
C TRP A 244 -9.31 -4.92 15.41
N ASN A 245 -10.31 -5.35 14.63
CA ASN A 245 -11.31 -6.33 15.07
C ASN A 245 -10.94 -7.78 14.69
N GLY A 246 -9.93 -7.97 13.83
CA GLY A 246 -9.51 -9.29 13.35
C GLY A 246 -10.60 -10.04 12.57
N ASP A 247 -10.59 -11.37 12.65
CA ASP A 247 -11.58 -12.22 11.99
C ASP A 247 -12.98 -12.06 12.60
N ILE A 248 -13.99 -11.86 11.74
CA ILE A 248 -15.39 -11.63 12.13
C ILE A 248 -16.29 -12.76 11.63
N ASP A 249 -17.09 -13.32 12.54
CA ASP A 249 -18.20 -14.24 12.21
C ASP A 249 -19.46 -13.42 11.92
N TRP A 250 -19.64 -13.06 10.64
CA TRP A 250 -20.68 -12.15 10.20
C TRP A 250 -22.11 -12.71 10.35
N ASP A 251 -22.29 -14.03 10.31
CA ASP A 251 -23.57 -14.67 10.59
C ASP A 251 -23.99 -14.45 12.05
N LYS A 252 -23.05 -14.59 13.00
CA LYS A 252 -23.30 -14.26 14.40
C LYS A 252 -23.55 -12.76 14.61
N VAL A 253 -22.80 -11.91 13.93
CA VAL A 253 -23.00 -10.45 13.96
C VAL A 253 -24.42 -10.09 13.50
N LYS A 254 -24.88 -10.65 12.37
CA LYS A 254 -26.27 -10.47 11.89
C LYS A 254 -27.28 -10.94 12.92
N ASN A 255 -27.09 -12.15 13.47
CA ASN A 255 -27.97 -12.73 14.47
C ASN A 255 -27.99 -11.95 15.81
N ALA A 256 -26.92 -11.23 16.13
CA ALA A 256 -26.84 -10.32 17.27
C ALA A 256 -27.68 -9.03 17.07
N GLY A 257 -28.19 -8.79 15.86
CA GLY A 257 -29.08 -7.67 15.54
C GLY A 257 -28.37 -6.49 14.88
N VAL A 258 -27.14 -6.66 14.38
CA VAL A 258 -26.45 -5.63 13.60
C VAL A 258 -27.14 -5.45 12.24
N GLU A 259 -27.53 -4.21 11.95
CA GLU A 259 -28.30 -3.86 10.75
C GLU A 259 -27.46 -3.20 9.65
N PHE A 260 -26.29 -2.64 9.97
CA PHE A 260 -25.33 -2.12 9.00
C PHE A 260 -23.89 -2.21 9.54
N ALA A 261 -22.91 -2.09 8.64
CA ALA A 261 -21.50 -1.96 8.98
C ALA A 261 -20.82 -0.84 8.19
N ILE A 262 -19.94 -0.06 8.83
CA ILE A 262 -19.01 0.84 8.14
C ILE A 262 -17.61 0.23 8.21
N VAL A 263 -17.02 -0.13 7.07
CA VAL A 263 -15.75 -0.87 7.01
C VAL A 263 -14.59 0.07 6.67
N ARG A 264 -13.46 -0.02 7.37
CA ARG A 264 -12.26 0.74 7.01
C ARG A 264 -11.76 0.28 5.65
N ALA A 265 -11.79 1.17 4.66
CA ALA A 265 -11.21 0.91 3.34
C ALA A 265 -9.68 0.97 3.40
N GLY A 266 -9.16 1.91 4.16
CA GLY A 266 -7.73 2.13 4.28
C GLY A 266 -7.43 3.37 5.09
N TYR A 267 -6.18 3.80 4.99
CA TYR A 267 -5.68 4.97 5.69
C TYR A 267 -4.55 5.64 4.90
N ARG A 268 -4.33 6.91 5.17
CA ARG A 268 -3.07 7.57 4.80
C ARG A 268 -2.09 7.48 5.95
N GLY A 269 -0.89 7.01 5.66
CA GLY A 269 0.16 6.80 6.65
C GLY A 269 0.56 8.08 7.39
N SER A 270 0.67 8.01 8.71
CA SER A 270 0.96 9.15 9.58
C SER A 270 2.38 9.71 9.42
N VAL A 271 3.30 8.95 8.82
CA VAL A 271 4.72 9.31 8.67
C VAL A 271 5.06 9.59 7.22
N THR A 272 4.90 8.62 6.33
CA THR A 272 5.26 8.80 4.91
C THR A 272 4.15 9.43 4.09
N GLY A 273 2.90 9.39 4.56
CA GLY A 273 1.75 9.79 3.75
C GLY A 273 1.37 8.76 2.68
N SER A 274 1.85 7.52 2.77
CA SER A 274 1.47 6.44 1.86
C SER A 274 -0.04 6.14 1.94
N LEU A 275 -0.70 5.86 0.81
CA LEU A 275 -2.06 5.32 0.81
C LEU A 275 -1.99 3.82 1.06
N VAL A 276 -2.71 3.33 2.06
CA VAL A 276 -2.62 1.93 2.49
C VAL A 276 -4.02 1.34 2.58
N GLU A 277 -4.25 0.19 1.95
CA GLU A 277 -5.47 -0.59 2.10
C GLU A 277 -5.51 -1.26 3.49
N ASP A 278 -6.67 -1.27 4.14
CA ASP A 278 -6.83 -2.05 5.38
C ASP A 278 -6.78 -3.55 5.04
N PRO A 279 -5.91 -4.36 5.70
CA PRO A 279 -5.71 -5.76 5.34
C PRO A 279 -6.94 -6.65 5.57
N TYR A 280 -7.96 -6.18 6.30
CA TYR A 280 -9.24 -6.87 6.49
C TYR A 280 -10.36 -6.28 5.64
N PHE A 281 -10.12 -5.25 4.83
CA PHE A 281 -11.14 -4.58 4.02
C PHE A 281 -11.93 -5.58 3.16
N GLU A 282 -11.22 -6.32 2.28
CA GLU A 282 -11.85 -7.26 1.35
C GLU A 282 -12.65 -8.34 2.10
N THR A 283 -12.06 -8.91 3.16
CA THR A 283 -12.69 -9.96 3.97
C THR A 283 -13.95 -9.45 4.67
N ASN A 284 -13.90 -8.24 5.23
CA ASN A 284 -15.03 -7.63 5.92
C ASN A 284 -16.16 -7.25 4.94
N MET A 285 -15.83 -6.65 3.80
CA MET A 285 -16.81 -6.30 2.76
C MET A 285 -17.54 -7.54 2.25
N LYS A 286 -16.80 -8.61 1.94
CA LYS A 286 -17.38 -9.88 1.47
C LYS A 286 -18.23 -10.55 2.56
N GLY A 287 -17.76 -10.59 3.79
CA GLY A 287 -18.46 -11.22 4.91
C GLY A 287 -19.77 -10.51 5.27
N ALA A 288 -19.76 -9.18 5.35
CA ALA A 288 -20.95 -8.37 5.58
C ALA A 288 -21.99 -8.54 4.45
N ALA A 289 -21.53 -8.45 3.19
CA ALA A 289 -22.39 -8.63 2.02
C ALA A 289 -23.02 -10.04 1.97
N ALA A 290 -22.24 -11.09 2.24
CA ALA A 290 -22.74 -12.47 2.28
C ALA A 290 -23.81 -12.68 3.38
N SER A 291 -23.74 -11.92 4.47
CA SER A 291 -24.69 -11.96 5.58
C SER A 291 -25.89 -11.00 5.39
N GLY A 292 -25.97 -10.33 4.24
CA GLY A 292 -27.02 -9.35 3.94
C GLY A 292 -27.00 -8.15 4.90
N ILE A 293 -25.81 -7.71 5.29
CA ILE A 293 -25.60 -6.48 6.07
C ILE A 293 -25.20 -5.38 5.08
N PRO A 294 -26.02 -4.33 4.90
CA PRO A 294 -25.66 -3.12 4.17
C PRO A 294 -24.35 -2.50 4.66
N VAL A 295 -23.53 -2.04 3.73
CA VAL A 295 -22.18 -1.53 4.03
C VAL A 295 -21.99 -0.08 3.60
N GLY A 296 -21.23 0.65 4.40
CA GLY A 296 -20.53 1.88 4.03
C GLY A 296 -19.04 1.68 4.29
N VAL A 297 -18.24 2.70 4.00
CA VAL A 297 -16.80 2.62 4.26
C VAL A 297 -16.26 3.92 4.85
N TYR A 298 -15.12 3.84 5.50
CA TYR A 298 -14.38 5.02 5.94
C TYR A 298 -12.90 4.93 5.57
N PHE A 299 -12.24 6.08 5.49
CA PHE A 299 -10.81 6.19 5.24
C PHE A 299 -10.19 7.14 6.26
N PHE A 300 -9.23 6.63 7.04
CA PHE A 300 -8.53 7.43 8.05
C PHE A 300 -7.55 8.38 7.36
N THR A 301 -7.79 9.68 7.49
CA THR A 301 -7.01 10.69 6.76
C THR A 301 -5.78 11.14 7.53
N GLN A 302 -4.70 11.34 6.81
CA GLN A 302 -3.53 12.13 7.22
C GLN A 302 -3.15 13.11 6.09
N ALA A 303 -4.11 13.46 5.22
CA ALA A 303 -3.92 14.39 4.14
C ALA A 303 -3.59 15.79 4.69
N VAL A 304 -2.58 16.44 4.12
CA VAL A 304 -2.15 17.79 4.54
C VAL A 304 -2.68 18.90 3.63
N ASN A 305 -3.37 18.55 2.55
CA ASN A 305 -3.94 19.48 1.57
C ASN A 305 -5.04 18.79 0.73
N GLU A 306 -5.72 19.57 -0.09
CA GLU A 306 -6.81 19.11 -0.96
C GLU A 306 -6.35 18.07 -2.00
N VAL A 307 -5.07 18.13 -2.40
CA VAL A 307 -4.47 17.17 -3.36
C VAL A 307 -4.48 15.76 -2.78
N GLU A 308 -3.93 15.62 -1.58
CA GLU A 308 -3.89 14.34 -0.88
C GLU A 308 -5.30 13.84 -0.54
N ALA A 309 -6.25 14.73 -0.28
CA ALA A 309 -7.64 14.37 -0.06
C ALA A 309 -8.32 13.77 -1.32
N VAL A 310 -8.01 14.30 -2.51
CA VAL A 310 -8.47 13.74 -3.79
C VAL A 310 -7.85 12.36 -4.04
N GLU A 311 -6.58 12.19 -3.72
CA GLU A 311 -5.91 10.88 -3.80
C GLU A 311 -6.56 9.85 -2.85
N GLU A 312 -6.86 10.24 -1.60
CA GLU A 312 -7.55 9.39 -0.62
C GLU A 312 -8.94 8.98 -1.13
N ALA A 313 -9.74 9.95 -1.59
CA ALA A 313 -11.05 9.67 -2.17
C ALA A 313 -10.96 8.76 -3.40
N SER A 314 -9.97 8.98 -4.26
CA SER A 314 -9.71 8.14 -5.44
C SER A 314 -9.36 6.71 -5.03
N ALA A 315 -8.52 6.54 -4.00
CA ALA A 315 -8.15 5.22 -3.50
C ALA A 315 -9.37 4.46 -2.99
N VAL A 316 -10.23 5.13 -2.20
CA VAL A 316 -11.49 4.53 -1.74
C VAL A 316 -12.38 4.14 -2.92
N LEU A 317 -12.57 5.02 -3.90
CA LEU A 317 -13.39 4.74 -5.09
C LEU A 317 -12.87 3.54 -5.89
N ASN A 318 -11.55 3.38 -6.00
CA ASN A 318 -10.95 2.20 -6.61
C ASN A 318 -11.23 0.93 -5.80
N LEU A 319 -11.09 0.98 -4.47
CA LEU A 319 -11.32 -0.16 -3.57
C LEU A 319 -12.79 -0.61 -3.54
N VAL A 320 -13.75 0.33 -3.59
CA VAL A 320 -15.18 0.00 -3.51
C VAL A 320 -15.83 -0.35 -4.84
N ARG A 321 -15.13 -0.22 -5.97
CA ARG A 321 -15.72 -0.26 -7.32
C ARG A 321 -16.53 -1.53 -7.65
N GLU A 322 -16.21 -2.64 -6.99
CA GLU A 322 -16.86 -3.95 -7.20
C GLU A 322 -17.93 -4.27 -6.15
N TYR A 323 -18.16 -3.36 -5.20
CA TYR A 323 -19.07 -3.54 -4.08
C TYR A 323 -20.30 -2.64 -4.19
N LYS A 324 -21.43 -3.14 -3.69
CA LYS A 324 -22.60 -2.30 -3.45
C LYS A 324 -22.36 -1.49 -2.16
N ILE A 325 -22.40 -0.17 -2.27
CA ILE A 325 -22.24 0.74 -1.14
C ILE A 325 -23.61 1.35 -0.81
N ASP A 326 -24.18 0.95 0.31
CA ASP A 326 -25.51 1.37 0.78
C ASP A 326 -25.41 2.60 1.71
N TYR A 327 -24.38 2.64 2.55
CA TYR A 327 -24.09 3.74 3.48
C TYR A 327 -23.02 4.68 2.92
N PRO A 328 -22.89 5.91 3.42
CA PRO A 328 -21.92 6.87 2.90
C PRO A 328 -20.47 6.39 2.98
N ILE A 329 -19.63 7.01 2.16
CA ILE A 329 -18.17 6.95 2.23
C ILE A 329 -17.69 8.09 3.11
N PHE A 330 -17.07 7.76 4.23
CA PHE A 330 -16.63 8.73 5.23
C PHE A 330 -15.14 9.03 5.13
N ILE A 331 -14.79 10.32 5.22
CA ILE A 331 -13.44 10.72 5.65
C ILE A 331 -13.43 10.73 7.18
N ASP A 332 -12.48 10.02 7.76
CA ASP A 332 -12.26 9.93 9.20
C ASP A 332 -11.11 10.87 9.58
N THR A 333 -11.46 11.99 10.21
CA THR A 333 -10.52 13.03 10.64
C THR A 333 -10.37 13.00 12.16
N GLU A 334 -9.28 12.39 12.62
CA GLU A 334 -8.91 12.26 14.02
C GLU A 334 -7.40 12.48 14.22
N SER A 335 -6.94 12.47 15.47
CA SER A 335 -5.52 12.63 15.77
C SER A 335 -4.78 11.31 15.59
N ALA A 336 -3.59 11.37 14.99
CA ALA A 336 -2.64 10.25 14.95
C ALA A 336 -1.67 10.25 16.14
N GLY A 337 -2.18 10.60 17.33
CA GLY A 337 -1.39 10.61 18.57
C GLY A 337 -0.51 11.84 18.78
N GLY A 338 -0.83 12.94 18.11
CA GLY A 338 -0.17 14.25 18.26
C GLY A 338 1.16 14.40 17.51
N ASN A 339 1.53 13.45 16.66
CA ASN A 339 2.76 13.48 15.86
C ASN A 339 2.54 13.11 14.38
N GLY A 340 1.31 12.83 13.97
CA GLY A 340 0.99 12.57 12.57
C GLY A 340 1.05 13.84 11.74
N ARG A 341 1.22 13.66 10.43
CA ARG A 341 1.30 14.75 9.44
C ARG A 341 0.12 15.71 9.50
N ALA A 342 -1.09 15.23 9.79
CA ALA A 342 -2.30 16.06 9.81
C ALA A 342 -2.65 16.64 11.21
N ASP A 343 -1.97 16.20 12.28
CA ASP A 343 -2.27 16.64 13.65
C ASP A 343 -2.09 18.16 13.84
N GLY A 344 -1.11 18.74 13.13
CA GLY A 344 -0.76 20.15 13.22
C GLY A 344 -1.53 21.09 12.29
N LEU A 345 -2.45 20.59 11.46
CA LEU A 345 -3.16 21.43 10.49
C LEU A 345 -4.03 22.48 11.18
N ASP A 346 -4.12 23.66 10.58
CA ASP A 346 -5.10 24.66 10.98
C ASP A 346 -6.52 24.25 10.56
N VAL A 347 -7.51 24.94 11.12
CA VAL A 347 -8.94 24.65 10.93
C VAL A 347 -9.37 24.80 9.47
N GLU A 348 -8.86 25.81 8.76
CA GLU A 348 -9.24 26.07 7.36
C GLU A 348 -8.71 24.95 6.47
N THR A 349 -7.42 24.64 6.56
CA THR A 349 -6.78 23.60 5.75
C THR A 349 -7.43 22.23 5.97
N ARG A 350 -7.71 21.87 7.23
CA ARG A 350 -8.39 20.62 7.56
C ARG A 350 -9.83 20.57 7.02
N THR A 351 -10.54 21.69 7.06
CA THR A 351 -11.89 21.77 6.48
C THR A 351 -11.85 21.60 4.96
N LEU A 352 -10.87 22.21 4.29
CA LEU A 352 -10.67 22.06 2.84
C LEU A 352 -10.33 20.61 2.45
N VAL A 353 -9.51 19.90 3.23
CA VAL A 353 -9.25 18.46 3.07
C VAL A 353 -10.57 17.66 3.10
N CYS A 354 -11.41 17.90 4.11
CA CYS A 354 -12.70 17.21 4.23
C CYS A 354 -13.62 17.52 3.04
N GLU A 355 -13.73 18.79 2.64
CA GLU A 355 -14.53 19.18 1.47
C GLU A 355 -14.01 18.54 0.18
N ALA A 356 -12.69 18.53 -0.03
CA ALA A 356 -12.08 17.96 -1.24
C ALA A 356 -12.36 16.47 -1.38
N PHE A 357 -12.20 15.72 -0.27
CA PHE A 357 -12.56 14.31 -0.23
C PHE A 357 -14.05 14.12 -0.54
N CYS A 358 -14.94 14.80 0.19
CA CYS A 358 -16.38 14.61 0.05
C CYS A 358 -16.88 14.99 -1.35
N ARG A 359 -16.39 16.09 -1.93
CA ARG A 359 -16.74 16.50 -3.31
C ARG A 359 -16.30 15.46 -4.34
N THR A 360 -15.13 14.86 -4.15
CA THR A 360 -14.61 13.84 -5.07
C THR A 360 -15.48 12.60 -5.05
N ILE A 361 -15.90 12.16 -3.86
CA ILE A 361 -16.84 11.05 -3.67
C ILE A 361 -18.21 11.35 -4.30
N GLU A 362 -18.78 12.54 -4.05
CA GLU A 362 -20.08 12.93 -4.62
C GLU A 362 -20.06 13.06 -6.14
N ASN A 363 -18.98 13.60 -6.71
CA ASN A 363 -18.79 13.68 -8.16
C ASN A 363 -18.68 12.29 -8.81
N ALA A 364 -18.25 11.28 -8.07
CA ALA A 364 -18.27 9.89 -8.49
C ALA A 364 -19.64 9.20 -8.30
N GLY A 365 -20.64 9.91 -7.77
CA GLY A 365 -22.02 9.43 -7.62
C GLY A 365 -22.33 8.75 -6.28
N TYR A 366 -21.42 8.81 -5.30
CA TYR A 366 -21.61 8.22 -3.98
C TYR A 366 -22.02 9.29 -2.95
N ARG A 367 -22.64 8.85 -1.85
CA ARG A 367 -22.90 9.74 -0.71
C ARG A 367 -21.62 9.87 0.11
N ALA A 368 -21.23 11.11 0.41
CA ALA A 368 -20.06 11.39 1.24
C ALA A 368 -20.45 11.77 2.67
N GLY A 369 -19.52 11.56 3.60
CA GLY A 369 -19.64 12.02 4.97
C GLY A 369 -18.31 12.35 5.61
N VAL A 370 -18.38 13.04 6.75
CA VAL A 370 -17.25 13.33 7.62
C VAL A 370 -17.53 12.62 8.94
N TYR A 371 -16.52 11.92 9.46
CA TYR A 371 -16.50 11.40 10.81
C TYR A 371 -15.52 12.19 11.67
N GLY A 372 -15.87 12.38 12.94
CA GLY A 372 -15.00 12.98 13.94
C GLY A 372 -15.65 13.04 15.31
N SER A 373 -14.83 13.27 16.34
CA SER A 373 -15.36 13.44 17.70
C SER A 373 -16.07 14.78 17.89
N ARG A 374 -16.86 14.88 18.97
CA ARG A 374 -17.48 16.16 19.38
C ARG A 374 -16.43 17.27 19.51
N ASN A 375 -15.25 16.99 20.05
CA ASN A 375 -14.17 17.98 20.15
C ASN A 375 -13.67 18.41 18.77
N TRP A 376 -13.49 17.48 17.83
CA TRP A 376 -13.08 17.76 16.45
C TRP A 376 -14.05 18.71 15.75
N TYR A 377 -15.35 18.43 15.81
CA TYR A 377 -16.35 19.31 15.21
C TYR A 377 -16.41 20.71 15.84
N ASN A 378 -16.11 20.85 17.13
CA ASN A 378 -16.20 22.16 17.78
C ASN A 378 -14.92 23.00 17.66
N SER A 379 -13.77 22.36 17.49
CA SER A 379 -12.47 23.01 17.68
C SER A 379 -11.52 22.91 16.50
N TYR A 380 -11.74 21.97 15.57
CA TYR A 380 -10.79 21.65 14.51
C TYR A 380 -11.38 21.76 13.09
N LEU A 381 -12.69 21.97 12.96
CA LEU A 381 -13.42 22.03 11.68
C LEU A 381 -14.37 23.23 11.63
N GLU A 382 -14.54 23.82 10.45
CA GLU A 382 -15.66 24.75 10.18
C GLU A 382 -16.91 23.95 9.77
N THR A 383 -17.64 23.41 10.76
CA THR A 383 -18.79 22.51 10.52
C THR A 383 -19.85 23.07 9.58
N ALA A 384 -20.03 24.39 9.57
CA ALA A 384 -21.00 25.07 8.70
C ALA A 384 -20.77 24.82 7.20
N ARG A 385 -19.53 24.50 6.79
CA ARG A 385 -19.19 24.17 5.41
C ARG A 385 -19.43 22.70 5.07
N LEU A 386 -19.55 21.86 6.10
CA LEU A 386 -19.68 20.40 5.97
C LEU A 386 -21.12 19.91 6.13
N GLU A 387 -22.08 20.80 6.45
CA GLU A 387 -23.48 20.45 6.77
C GLU A 387 -24.23 19.75 5.63
N ASN A 388 -23.77 19.90 4.38
CA ASN A 388 -24.34 19.22 3.22
C ASN A 388 -23.92 17.75 3.12
N TYR A 389 -22.86 17.35 3.83
CA TYR A 389 -22.38 15.97 3.91
C TYR A 389 -23.01 15.24 5.09
N CYS A 390 -22.91 13.91 5.10
CA CYS A 390 -23.31 13.12 6.26
C CYS A 390 -22.35 13.35 7.42
N ILE A 391 -22.85 13.83 8.55
CA ILE A 391 -22.07 14.01 9.78
C ILE A 391 -22.23 12.74 10.63
N TRP A 392 -21.12 12.05 10.83
CA TRP A 392 -20.98 10.93 11.75
C TRP A 392 -20.22 11.39 12.99
N LEU A 393 -20.94 11.47 14.10
CA LEU A 393 -20.45 12.00 15.37
C LEU A 393 -19.93 10.89 16.27
N ALA A 394 -18.68 10.98 16.74
CA ALA A 394 -18.21 10.21 17.89
C ALA A 394 -18.42 10.99 19.19
N GLU A 395 -19.23 10.43 20.08
CA GLU A 395 -19.44 10.97 21.42
C GLU A 395 -19.88 9.86 22.39
N TYR A 396 -18.93 9.34 23.19
CA TYR A 396 -19.12 8.13 24.01
C TYR A 396 -19.92 8.38 25.30
N ARG A 397 -21.23 8.56 25.15
CA ARG A 397 -22.14 8.99 26.21
C ARG A 397 -23.51 8.35 26.03
N SER A 398 -24.40 8.51 27.02
CA SER A 398 -25.79 8.01 26.90
C SER A 398 -26.70 8.92 26.07
N ILE A 399 -26.42 10.23 26.01
CA ILE A 399 -27.14 11.23 25.22
C ILE A 399 -26.13 12.28 24.74
N PRO A 400 -25.93 12.48 23.43
CA PRO A 400 -25.02 13.50 22.89
C PRO A 400 -25.33 14.91 23.40
N ILE A 401 -24.30 15.71 23.68
CA ILE A 401 -24.44 17.15 23.97
C ILE A 401 -23.97 18.02 22.81
N TYR A 402 -23.46 17.42 21.74
CA TYR A 402 -23.20 18.14 20.50
C TYR A 402 -24.46 18.88 20.03
N GLN A 403 -24.30 20.17 19.72
CA GLN A 403 -25.42 21.06 19.34
C GLN A 403 -25.61 21.14 17.82
N GLY A 404 -24.64 20.66 17.04
CA GLY A 404 -24.75 20.58 15.59
C GLY A 404 -25.62 19.40 15.15
N TYR A 405 -25.95 19.39 13.85
CA TYR A 405 -26.72 18.31 13.26
C TYR A 405 -25.81 17.11 12.97
N TYR A 406 -26.32 15.90 13.22
CA TYR A 406 -25.66 14.65 12.89
C TYR A 406 -26.67 13.61 12.42
N GLN A 407 -26.27 12.79 11.47
CA GLN A 407 -27.11 11.74 10.90
C GLN A 407 -26.66 10.34 11.36
N MET A 408 -25.44 10.23 11.89
CA MET A 408 -24.92 9.02 12.52
C MET A 408 -24.20 9.36 13.82
N TRP A 409 -24.27 8.44 14.78
CA TRP A 409 -23.67 8.61 16.10
C TRP A 409 -22.97 7.33 16.55
N GLN A 410 -21.66 7.40 16.76
CA GLN A 410 -20.86 6.40 17.44
C GLN A 410 -20.90 6.67 18.96
N TYR A 411 -21.56 5.77 19.69
CA TYR A 411 -21.88 5.98 21.11
C TYR A 411 -20.97 5.22 22.07
N THR A 412 -20.13 4.32 21.56
CA THR A 412 -19.09 3.62 22.35
C THR A 412 -18.04 3.01 21.43
N SER A 413 -16.80 2.93 21.93
CA SER A 413 -15.75 2.07 21.39
C SER A 413 -15.50 0.78 22.20
N LYS A 414 -16.41 0.48 23.14
CA LYS A 414 -16.28 -0.63 24.11
C LYS A 414 -17.45 -1.59 24.04
N GLY A 415 -18.10 -1.65 22.89
CA GLY A 415 -19.17 -2.59 22.59
C GLY A 415 -18.68 -4.04 22.59
N ARG A 416 -19.61 -4.98 22.75
CA ARG A 416 -19.36 -6.41 22.58
C ARG A 416 -20.48 -7.04 21.76
N ILE A 417 -20.12 -7.71 20.67
CA ILE A 417 -21.01 -8.42 19.76
C ILE A 417 -20.54 -9.86 19.64
N ASP A 418 -21.47 -10.82 19.67
CA ASP A 418 -21.13 -12.21 19.38
C ASP A 418 -20.67 -12.34 17.92
N GLY A 419 -19.54 -13.00 17.71
CA GLY A 419 -18.85 -13.07 16.42
C GLY A 419 -17.67 -12.12 16.24
N ILE A 420 -17.42 -11.19 17.18
CA ILE A 420 -16.23 -10.31 17.18
C ILE A 420 -15.46 -10.49 18.49
N GLN A 421 -14.16 -10.68 18.40
CA GLN A 421 -13.30 -10.77 19.58
C GLN A 421 -12.92 -9.38 20.08
N GLY A 422 -13.02 -9.15 21.38
CA GLY A 422 -12.62 -7.88 21.99
C GLY A 422 -13.72 -6.82 21.96
N ASN A 423 -13.32 -5.57 21.80
CA ASN A 423 -14.24 -4.44 21.72
C ASN A 423 -14.63 -4.19 20.25
N VAL A 424 -15.82 -3.64 20.06
CA VAL A 424 -16.28 -3.15 18.76
C VAL A 424 -16.99 -1.81 18.95
N ASP A 425 -16.81 -0.95 17.97
CA ASP A 425 -17.42 0.37 17.94
C ASP A 425 -18.87 0.23 17.50
N MET A 426 -19.78 0.95 18.18
CA MET A 426 -21.22 0.80 17.97
C MET A 426 -21.88 2.12 17.61
N ASN A 427 -22.77 2.03 16.61
CA ASN A 427 -23.37 3.17 15.95
C ASN A 427 -24.89 3.10 15.94
N VAL A 428 -25.50 4.28 15.96
CA VAL A 428 -26.89 4.49 15.55
C VAL A 428 -26.87 5.35 14.30
N SER A 429 -27.59 4.91 13.26
CA SER A 429 -27.82 5.69 12.06
C SER A 429 -29.27 6.17 12.01
N TYR A 430 -29.45 7.44 11.69
CA TYR A 430 -30.74 8.09 11.45
C TYR A 430 -30.97 8.37 9.96
N LEU A 431 -30.14 7.78 9.10
CA LEU A 431 -30.27 7.89 7.66
C LEU A 431 -31.50 7.11 7.17
N GLY A 432 -32.34 7.76 6.37
CA GLY A 432 -33.36 7.08 5.58
C GLY A 432 -32.71 6.40 4.39
N ILE A 433 -32.19 5.20 4.59
CA ILE A 433 -31.70 4.36 3.51
C ILE A 433 -32.85 3.45 3.11
N ASP A 434 -33.41 3.68 1.92
CA ASP A 434 -34.46 2.85 1.36
C ASP A 434 -33.90 1.44 1.10
N GLU A 435 -34.58 0.41 1.61
CA GLU A 435 -34.19 -1.01 1.49
C GLU A 435 -34.29 -1.56 0.05
#